data_AF-A0A1Z8L004-F1
#
_entry.id   AF-A0A1Z8L004-F1
#
_cell.length_a   1.000
_cell.length_b   1.000
_cell.length_c   1.000
_cell.angle_alpha   90.00
_cell.angle_beta   90.00
_cell.angle_gamma   90.00
#
_symmetry.space_group_name_H-M   'P 1'
#
loop_
_entity.id
_entity.type
_entity.pdbx_description
1 polymer ?
#
loop_
_entity_poly.entity_id
_entity_poly.type
_entity_poly.pdbx_seq_one_letter_code
_entity_poly.pdbx_strand_id
1 'polypeptide(L)'
;MLIDVSGVCQKCKSDVSILVNDGAPQGECQECGEAPFAFKRLEGIIYVVSNPNQRGVKIGRTTKSVHDRIKQLNSTGVAGSFEPIAIFPSKNTKKDEKKAHEKLKRFHLEKEHFDIHEVEAVLKTHRALRTTPIFFNDDIEERFKLKAEQAKIEMKLKIKGKV
;
A
#
# COMPACT_ATOMS: atom_id res chain seq x y z
N MET A 1 15.62 -15.96 -5.48
CA MET A 1 15.05 -15.21 -6.64
C MET A 1 16.10 -14.25 -7.14
N LEU A 2 16.44 -14.34 -8.44
CA LEU A 2 17.42 -13.48 -9.09
C LEU A 2 16.66 -12.42 -9.91
N ILE A 3 16.93 -11.15 -9.65
CA ILE A 3 16.34 -10.02 -10.37
C ILE A 3 17.48 -9.12 -10.82
N ASP A 4 17.54 -8.81 -12.11
CA ASP A 4 18.41 -7.74 -12.61
C ASP A 4 17.64 -6.42 -12.57
N VAL A 5 18.22 -5.40 -11.93
CA VAL A 5 17.60 -4.08 -11.77
C VAL A 5 18.48 -3.06 -12.46
N SER A 6 17.97 -2.52 -13.57
CA SER A 6 18.61 -1.45 -14.32
C SER A 6 17.95 -0.09 -14.05
N GLY A 7 18.74 0.97 -14.10
CA GLY A 7 18.26 2.33 -13.91
C GLY A 7 19.41 3.33 -13.86
N VAL A 8 19.12 4.51 -13.32
CA VAL A 8 20.08 5.62 -13.23
C VAL A 8 20.64 5.69 -11.81
N CYS A 9 21.97 5.69 -11.68
CA CYS A 9 22.65 5.87 -10.41
C CYS A 9 22.24 7.17 -9.74
N GLN A 10 21.75 7.10 -8.49
CA GLN A 10 21.28 8.29 -7.78
C GLN A 10 22.37 9.34 -7.55
N LYS A 11 23.65 8.92 -7.55
CA LYS A 11 24.82 9.77 -7.26
C LYS A 11 25.45 10.40 -8.51
N CYS A 12 25.92 9.60 -9.47
CA CYS A 12 26.63 10.10 -10.66
C CYS A 12 25.78 10.20 -11.93
N LYS A 13 24.50 9.77 -11.88
CA LYS A 13 23.56 9.83 -13.01
C LYS A 13 23.91 8.96 -14.22
N SER A 14 24.90 8.07 -14.11
CA SER A 14 25.16 7.06 -15.14
C SER A 14 24.11 5.95 -15.10
N ASP A 15 23.92 5.29 -16.24
CA ASP A 15 23.16 4.05 -16.29
C ASP A 15 23.91 2.95 -15.54
N VAL A 16 23.16 2.10 -14.84
CA VAL A 16 23.70 1.04 -14.00
C VAL A 16 22.71 -0.12 -13.93
N SER A 17 23.23 -1.33 -13.95
CA SER A 17 22.48 -2.55 -13.63
C SER A 17 23.13 -3.24 -12.44
N ILE A 18 22.31 -3.70 -11.50
CA ILE A 18 22.78 -4.52 -10.38
C ILE A 18 21.91 -5.76 -10.23
N LEU A 19 22.53 -6.84 -9.79
CA LEU A 19 21.85 -8.11 -9.55
C LEU A 19 21.32 -8.13 -8.13
N VAL A 20 20.03 -8.34 -7.94
CA VAL A 20 19.44 -8.61 -6.62
C VAL A 20 19.28 -10.12 -6.46
N ASN A 21 20.04 -10.70 -5.54
CA ASN A 21 19.94 -12.11 -5.17
C ASN A 21 19.29 -12.24 -3.80
N ASP A 22 18.14 -12.93 -3.73
CA ASP A 22 17.38 -13.15 -2.50
C ASP A 22 17.10 -11.86 -1.70
N GLY A 23 16.81 -10.77 -2.43
CA GLY A 23 16.52 -9.46 -1.86
C GLY A 23 17.75 -8.67 -1.38
N ALA A 24 18.95 -9.20 -1.58
CA ALA A 24 20.20 -8.50 -1.35
C ALA A 24 20.75 -7.98 -2.69
N PRO A 25 20.89 -6.66 -2.88
CA PRO A 25 21.58 -6.10 -4.04
C PRO A 25 23.05 -6.52 -4.02
N GLN A 26 23.54 -6.98 -5.17
CA GLN A 26 24.91 -7.35 -5.45
C GLN A 26 25.45 -6.40 -6.51
N GLY A 27 26.57 -5.74 -6.18
CA GLY A 27 27.22 -4.80 -7.08
C GLY A 27 27.01 -3.33 -6.69
N GLU A 28 27.84 -2.51 -7.30
CA GLU A 28 27.93 -1.08 -7.10
C GLU A 28 27.86 -0.40 -8.48
N CYS A 29 27.66 0.91 -8.50
CA CYS A 29 27.75 1.66 -9.74
C CYS A 29 29.17 1.58 -10.30
N GLN A 30 29.32 1.05 -11.52
CA GLN A 30 30.64 0.86 -12.15
C GLN A 30 31.40 2.18 -12.36
N GLU A 31 30.69 3.30 -12.49
CA GLU A 31 31.28 4.62 -12.69
C GLU A 31 31.77 5.31 -11.41
N CYS A 32 31.13 5.07 -10.26
CA CYS A 32 31.43 5.82 -9.03
C CYS A 32 31.66 4.97 -7.79
N GLY A 33 31.56 3.63 -7.90
CA GLY A 33 31.80 2.69 -6.80
C GLY A 33 30.78 2.78 -5.67
N GLU A 34 29.62 3.39 -5.90
CA GLU A 34 28.63 3.67 -4.86
C GLU A 34 27.35 2.87 -5.09
N ALA A 35 26.60 2.63 -4.02
CA ALA A 35 25.32 1.95 -4.11
C ALA A 35 24.34 2.78 -4.96
N PRO A 36 23.94 2.30 -6.15
CA PRO A 36 23.19 3.13 -7.11
C PRO A 36 21.74 3.36 -6.68
N PHE A 37 21.18 2.44 -5.88
CA PHE A 37 19.79 2.47 -5.42
C PHE A 37 19.69 2.30 -3.91
N ALA A 38 18.77 3.03 -3.29
CA ALA A 38 18.44 2.88 -1.88
C ALA A 38 17.43 1.71 -1.67
N PHE A 39 17.91 0.57 -1.18
CA PHE A 39 17.04 -0.55 -0.81
C PHE A 39 16.50 -0.36 0.61
N LYS A 40 15.19 -0.54 0.76
CA LYS A 40 14.54 -0.53 2.08
C LYS A 40 13.95 -1.91 2.36
N ARG A 41 14.42 -2.54 3.43
CA ARG A 41 13.76 -3.75 3.96
C ARG A 41 12.45 -3.37 4.64
N LEU A 42 11.41 -4.12 4.32
CA LEU A 42 10.06 -3.99 4.87
C LEU A 42 9.74 -5.28 5.62
N GLU A 43 8.96 -5.18 6.70
CA GLU A 43 8.47 -6.36 7.44
C GLU A 43 7.31 -7.03 6.70
N GLY A 44 6.53 -6.23 5.98
CA GLY A 44 5.40 -6.68 5.20
C GLY A 44 4.56 -5.53 4.70
N ILE A 45 3.26 -5.79 4.54
CA ILE A 45 2.31 -4.85 3.98
C ILE A 45 1.01 -4.84 4.78
N ILE A 46 0.36 -3.68 4.82
CA ILE A 46 -1.07 -3.57 5.11
C ILE A 46 -1.80 -3.60 3.77
N TYR A 47 -2.84 -4.39 3.63
CA TYR A 47 -3.65 -4.47 2.41
C TYR A 47 -5.07 -3.99 2.67
N VAL A 48 -5.67 -3.41 1.65
CA VAL A 48 -7.10 -3.18 1.52
C VAL A 48 -7.59 -4.06 0.38
N VAL A 49 -8.55 -4.93 0.66
CA VAL A 49 -9.17 -5.80 -0.33
C VAL A 49 -10.68 -5.65 -0.24
N SER A 50 -11.38 -5.82 -1.35
CA SER A 50 -12.83 -5.88 -1.39
C SER A 50 -13.27 -7.23 -1.94
N ASN A 51 -14.54 -7.56 -1.75
CA ASN A 51 -15.16 -8.70 -2.39
C ASN A 51 -16.54 -8.24 -2.84
N PRO A 52 -16.86 -8.26 -4.15
CA PRO A 52 -18.14 -7.79 -4.67
C PRO A 52 -19.37 -8.45 -4.02
N ASN A 53 -19.20 -9.67 -3.49
CA ASN A 53 -20.26 -10.43 -2.82
C ASN A 53 -20.30 -10.21 -1.29
N GLN A 54 -19.48 -9.30 -0.76
CA GLN A 54 -19.47 -8.93 0.66
C GLN A 54 -19.61 -7.42 0.81
N ARG A 55 -20.26 -7.00 1.90
CA ARG A 55 -20.40 -5.59 2.21
C ARG A 55 -19.07 -5.03 2.74
N GLY A 56 -18.66 -3.89 2.20
CA GLY A 56 -17.50 -3.13 2.67
C GLY A 56 -16.16 -3.71 2.22
N VAL A 57 -15.11 -3.36 2.93
CA VAL A 57 -13.74 -3.80 2.63
C VAL A 57 -13.09 -4.48 3.81
N LYS A 58 -12.12 -5.34 3.53
CA LYS A 58 -11.26 -5.95 4.54
C LYS A 58 -9.89 -5.27 4.55
N ILE A 59 -9.44 -4.89 5.75
CA ILE A 59 -8.12 -4.29 5.96
C ILE A 59 -7.32 -5.20 6.86
N GLY A 60 -6.25 -5.78 6.35
CA GLY A 60 -5.41 -6.68 7.14
C GLY A 60 -3.94 -6.52 6.81
N ARG A 61 -3.12 -7.41 7.37
CA ARG A 61 -1.67 -7.44 7.12
C ARG A 61 -1.14 -8.79 6.66
N THR A 62 0.00 -8.77 5.99
CA THR A 62 0.76 -9.97 5.63
C THR A 62 2.26 -9.67 5.57
N THR A 63 3.08 -10.66 5.91
CA THR A 63 4.55 -10.64 5.71
C THR A 63 4.95 -11.30 4.38
N LYS A 64 3.98 -11.84 3.64
CA LYS A 64 4.12 -12.41 2.30
C LYS A 64 3.54 -11.44 1.26
N SER A 65 3.40 -11.88 0.01
CA SER A 65 2.69 -11.09 -1.00
C SER A 65 1.19 -10.96 -0.69
N VAL A 66 0.54 -9.91 -1.21
CA VAL A 66 -0.92 -9.75 -1.10
C VAL A 66 -1.66 -10.84 -1.87
N HIS A 67 -1.13 -11.28 -3.00
CA HIS A 67 -1.71 -12.34 -3.82
C HIS A 67 -1.75 -13.69 -3.09
N ASP A 68 -0.66 -14.05 -2.41
CA ASP A 68 -0.64 -15.27 -1.57
C ASP A 68 -1.65 -15.19 -0.45
N ARG A 69 -1.80 -14.00 0.14
CA ARG A 69 -2.78 -13.78 1.20
C ARG A 69 -4.21 -13.87 0.68
N ILE A 70 -4.51 -13.30 -0.48
CA ILE A 70 -5.83 -13.39 -1.12
C ILE A 70 -6.19 -14.84 -1.43
N LYS A 71 -5.27 -15.63 -1.96
CA LYS A 71 -5.47 -17.07 -2.19
C LYS A 71 -5.84 -17.82 -0.91
N GLN A 72 -5.21 -17.47 0.22
CA GLN A 72 -5.55 -18.06 1.53
C GLN A 72 -6.91 -17.58 2.06
N LEU A 73 -7.31 -16.34 1.75
CA LEU A 73 -8.58 -15.76 2.18
C LEU A 73 -9.76 -16.36 1.40
N ASN A 74 -9.56 -16.65 0.11
CA ASN A 74 -10.56 -17.28 -0.76
C ASN A 74 -10.67 -18.79 -0.44
N SER A 75 -11.26 -19.12 0.71
CA SER A 75 -11.57 -20.50 1.12
C SER A 75 -12.98 -20.91 0.68
N THR A 76 -13.30 -22.22 0.79
CA THR A 76 -14.58 -22.81 0.35
C THR A 76 -15.83 -22.19 1.00
N GLY A 77 -15.68 -21.45 2.11
CA GLY A 77 -16.78 -20.77 2.80
C GLY A 77 -16.95 -19.29 2.45
N VAL A 78 -16.15 -18.73 1.53
CA VAL A 78 -16.24 -17.30 1.15
C VAL A 78 -17.03 -17.16 -0.15
N ALA A 79 -18.14 -16.43 -0.10
CA ALA A 79 -18.88 -16.07 -1.32
C ALA A 79 -18.05 -15.11 -2.17
N GLY A 80 -17.72 -15.48 -3.41
CA GLY A 80 -16.90 -14.65 -4.30
C GLY A 80 -15.39 -14.75 -4.05
N SER A 81 -14.66 -13.77 -4.55
CA SER A 81 -13.21 -13.66 -4.41
C SER A 81 -12.83 -12.27 -3.93
N PHE A 82 -11.85 -12.21 -3.03
CA PHE A 82 -11.24 -10.95 -2.67
C PHE A 82 -10.37 -10.42 -3.81
N GLU A 83 -10.48 -9.12 -4.07
CA GLU A 83 -9.71 -8.38 -5.05
C GLU A 83 -8.79 -7.36 -4.34
N PRO A 84 -7.52 -7.25 -4.74
CA PRO A 84 -6.62 -6.26 -4.17
C PRO A 84 -6.99 -4.86 -4.63
N ILE A 85 -7.19 -3.94 -3.67
CA ILE A 85 -7.46 -2.53 -3.95
C ILE A 85 -6.16 -1.73 -3.84
N ALA A 86 -5.51 -1.81 -2.68
CA ALA A 86 -4.26 -1.13 -2.42
C ALA A 86 -3.43 -1.82 -1.34
N ILE A 87 -2.12 -1.61 -1.38
CA ILE A 87 -1.20 -2.02 -0.31
C ILE A 87 -0.39 -0.83 0.21
N PHE A 88 0.01 -0.94 1.47
CA PHE A 88 0.87 0.01 2.16
C PHE A 88 2.11 -0.73 2.69
N PRO A 89 3.29 -0.43 2.14
CA PRO A 89 4.56 -0.88 2.71
C PRO A 89 4.68 -0.56 4.20
N SER A 90 5.03 -1.55 5.01
CA SER A 90 5.16 -1.37 6.46
C SER A 90 6.44 -2.00 7.02
N LYS A 91 7.05 -1.29 7.96
CA LYS A 91 8.17 -1.76 8.79
C LYS A 91 7.71 -2.38 10.11
N ASN A 92 6.42 -2.26 10.44
CA ASN A 92 5.82 -2.84 11.65
C ASN A 92 4.34 -3.10 11.37
N THR A 93 4.06 -4.27 10.80
CA THR A 93 2.74 -4.58 10.25
C THR A 93 1.67 -4.61 11.34
N LYS A 94 2.00 -5.12 12.53
CA LYS A 94 1.07 -5.18 13.67
C LYS A 94 0.66 -3.80 14.16
N LYS A 95 1.62 -2.88 14.32
CA LYS A 95 1.35 -1.52 14.79
C LYS A 95 0.55 -0.73 13.76
N ASP A 96 0.89 -0.87 12.48
CA ASP A 96 0.25 -0.12 11.42
C ASP A 96 -1.17 -0.64 11.14
N GLU A 97 -1.41 -1.95 11.18
CA GLU A 97 -2.75 -2.54 11.14
C GLU A 97 -3.64 -1.97 12.26
N LYS A 98 -3.13 -1.96 13.50
CA LYS A 98 -3.86 -1.39 14.64
C LYS A 98 -4.22 0.08 14.43
N LYS A 99 -3.29 0.91 13.94
CA LYS A 99 -3.59 2.33 13.63
C LYS A 99 -4.66 2.48 12.55
N ALA A 100 -4.59 1.66 11.50
CA ALA A 100 -5.59 1.68 10.44
C ALA A 100 -6.97 1.30 11.00
N HIS A 101 -7.06 0.20 11.76
CA HIS A 101 -8.30 -0.23 12.40
C HIS A 101 -8.86 0.80 13.37
N GLU A 102 -8.01 1.42 14.20
CA GLU A 102 -8.42 2.51 15.10
C GLU A 102 -9.01 3.70 14.34
N LYS A 103 -8.39 4.08 13.20
CA LYS A 103 -8.89 5.16 12.34
C LYS A 103 -10.24 4.81 11.70
N LEU A 104 -10.48 3.54 11.41
CA LEU A 104 -11.71 3.03 10.79
C LEU A 104 -12.73 2.45 11.77
N LYS A 105 -12.49 2.51 13.08
CA LYS A 105 -13.31 1.88 14.13
C LYS A 105 -14.80 2.18 14.04
N ARG A 106 -15.17 3.40 13.58
CA ARG A 106 -16.58 3.81 13.41
C ARG A 106 -17.33 3.06 12.30
N PHE A 107 -16.59 2.44 11.38
CA PHE A 107 -17.12 1.65 10.27
C PHE A 107 -16.93 0.15 10.50
N HIS A 108 -16.46 -0.25 11.68
CA HIS A 108 -16.15 -1.66 11.96
C HIS A 108 -17.42 -2.51 11.86
N LEU A 109 -17.33 -3.59 11.09
CA LEU A 109 -18.34 -4.63 11.02
C LEU A 109 -17.92 -5.76 11.96
N GLU A 110 -17.29 -6.79 11.40
CA GLU A 110 -16.77 -7.94 12.13
C GLU A 110 -15.33 -8.22 11.71
N LYS A 111 -14.55 -8.80 12.62
CA LYS A 111 -13.14 -9.15 12.38
C LYS A 111 -12.34 -7.95 11.85
N GLU A 112 -11.93 -8.00 10.59
CA GLU A 112 -11.10 -7.00 9.92
C GLU A 112 -11.88 -6.31 8.77
N HIS A 113 -13.20 -6.41 8.79
CA HIS A 113 -14.09 -5.83 7.79
C HIS A 113 -14.67 -4.51 8.26
N PHE A 114 -14.81 -3.58 7.32
CA PHE A 114 -15.27 -2.22 7.54
C PHE A 114 -16.29 -1.83 6.49
N ASP A 115 -17.44 -1.33 6.93
CA ASP A 115 -18.53 -0.85 6.09
C ASP A 115 -18.21 0.53 5.50
N ILE A 116 -17.34 0.52 4.50
CA ILE A 116 -16.87 1.73 3.87
C ILE A 116 -16.45 1.45 2.44
N HIS A 117 -16.67 2.42 1.56
CA HIS A 117 -16.24 2.32 0.16
C HIS A 117 -14.71 2.27 0.06
N GLU A 118 -14.20 1.45 -0.84
CA GLU A 118 -12.78 1.17 -1.11
C GLU A 118 -11.88 2.41 -1.10
N VAL A 119 -12.14 3.38 -1.99
CA VAL A 119 -11.37 4.64 -2.08
C VAL A 119 -11.33 5.41 -0.75
N GLU A 120 -12.44 5.44 -0.01
CA GLU A 120 -12.48 6.11 1.30
C GLU A 120 -11.69 5.32 2.36
N ALA A 121 -11.74 3.98 2.31
CA ALA A 121 -10.94 3.13 3.18
C ALA A 121 -9.45 3.35 2.95
N VAL A 122 -9.01 3.37 1.68
CA VAL A 122 -7.62 3.67 1.31
C VAL A 122 -7.23 5.07 1.78
N LEU A 123 -8.09 6.08 1.62
CA LEU A 123 -7.82 7.44 2.10
C LEU A 123 -7.66 7.51 3.62
N LYS A 124 -8.52 6.84 4.39
CA LYS A 124 -8.40 6.81 5.86
C LYS A 124 -7.15 6.05 6.30
N THR A 125 -6.84 4.92 5.65
CA THR A 125 -5.61 4.15 5.92
C THR A 125 -4.36 4.95 5.57
N HIS A 126 -4.33 5.62 4.42
CA HIS A 126 -3.26 6.53 4.02
C HIS A 126 -3.02 7.62 5.07
N ARG A 127 -4.10 8.25 5.59
CA ARG A 127 -4.00 9.25 6.66
C ARG A 127 -3.50 8.68 7.99
N ALA A 128 -3.85 7.44 8.31
CA ALA A 128 -3.41 6.77 9.53
C ALA A 128 -1.91 6.41 9.47
N LEU A 129 -1.44 5.94 8.31
CA LEU A 129 -0.09 5.40 8.14
C LEU A 129 0.91 6.44 7.65
N ARG A 130 0.44 7.50 6.97
CA ARG A 130 1.27 8.49 6.26
C ARG A 130 2.18 7.86 5.20
N THR A 131 1.74 6.73 4.64
CA THR A 131 2.44 5.97 3.61
C THR A 131 1.68 6.09 2.29
N THR A 132 2.37 6.29 1.18
CA THR A 132 1.77 6.29 -0.15
C THR A 132 1.23 4.89 -0.48
N PRO A 133 -0.07 4.75 -0.80
CA PRO A 133 -0.63 3.48 -1.26
C PRO A 133 -0.05 3.09 -2.62
N ILE A 134 0.08 1.78 -2.86
CA ILE A 134 0.33 1.19 -4.17
C ILE A 134 -0.98 0.54 -4.61
N PHE A 135 -1.51 0.95 -5.77
CA PHE A 135 -2.78 0.49 -6.30
C PHE A 135 -2.59 -0.66 -7.29
N PHE A 136 -3.67 -1.43 -7.48
CA PHE A 136 -3.75 -2.52 -8.46
C PHE A 136 -4.69 -2.18 -9.62
N ASN A 137 -5.34 -1.02 -9.57
CA ASN A 137 -6.29 -0.54 -10.57
C ASN A 137 -6.15 0.98 -10.72
N ASP A 138 -5.94 1.44 -11.95
CA ASP A 138 -5.68 2.85 -12.28
C ASP A 138 -6.88 3.75 -12.00
N ASP A 139 -8.11 3.28 -12.24
CA ASP A 139 -9.34 4.02 -11.95
C ASP A 139 -9.49 4.28 -10.45
N ILE A 140 -9.15 3.30 -9.62
CA ILE A 140 -9.16 3.45 -8.15
C ILE A 140 -8.10 4.45 -7.71
N GLU A 141 -6.90 4.40 -8.30
CA GLU A 141 -5.83 5.35 -8.04
C GLU A 141 -6.25 6.78 -8.39
N GLU A 142 -6.86 6.99 -9.55
CA GLU A 142 -7.35 8.29 -9.99
C GLU A 142 -8.43 8.82 -9.05
N ARG A 143 -9.44 8.00 -8.74
CA ARG A 143 -10.49 8.36 -7.77
C ARG A 143 -9.93 8.71 -6.41
N PHE A 144 -8.89 8.00 -5.95
CA PHE A 144 -8.18 8.34 -4.72
C PHE A 144 -7.49 9.70 -4.81
N LYS A 145 -6.76 9.98 -5.90
CA LYS A 145 -6.06 11.27 -6.10
C LYS A 145 -7.05 12.43 -6.06
N LEU A 146 -8.14 12.34 -6.82
CA LEU A 146 -9.21 13.34 -6.84
C LEU A 146 -9.80 13.57 -5.45
N LYS A 147 -10.12 12.49 -4.72
CA LYS A 147 -10.69 12.60 -3.38
C LYS A 147 -9.71 13.17 -2.35
N ALA A 148 -8.43 12.80 -2.46
CA ALA A 148 -7.37 13.34 -1.61
C ALA A 148 -7.18 14.83 -1.85
N GLU A 149 -7.26 15.29 -3.10
CA GLU A 149 -7.19 16.70 -3.46
C GLU A 149 -8.40 17.49 -2.97
N GLN A 150 -9.62 17.00 -3.20
CA GLN A 150 -10.86 17.58 -2.66
C GLN A 150 -10.77 17.80 -1.15
N ALA A 151 -10.33 16.79 -0.40
CA ALA A 151 -10.21 16.92 1.04
C ALA A 151 -9.11 17.90 1.48
N LYS A 152 -8.03 18.07 0.70
CA LYS A 152 -7.02 19.12 0.95
C LYS A 152 -7.61 20.51 0.74
N ILE A 153 -8.43 20.69 -0.31
CA ILE A 153 -9.10 21.96 -0.61
C ILE A 153 -10.10 22.29 0.50
N GLU A 154 -10.96 21.35 0.89
CA GLU A 154 -11.91 21.52 1.99
C GLU A 154 -11.21 21.90 3.30
N MET A 155 -10.09 21.24 3.63
CA MET A 155 -9.31 21.57 4.82
C MET A 155 -8.75 23.00 4.76
N LYS A 156 -8.23 23.43 3.60
CA LYS A 156 -7.75 24.82 3.42
C LYS A 156 -8.87 25.85 3.55
N LEU A 157 -10.07 25.53 3.06
CA LEU A 157 -11.23 26.42 3.17
C LEU A 157 -11.70 26.58 4.63
N LYS A 158 -11.76 25.47 5.38
CA LYS A 158 -12.08 25.49 6.82
C LYS A 158 -11.08 26.32 7.63
N ILE A 159 -9.78 26.17 7.36
CA ILE A 159 -8.73 26.96 8.03
C ILE A 159 -8.87 28.46 7.72
N LYS A 160 -9.33 28.82 6.53
CA LYS A 160 -9.57 30.21 6.12
C LYS A 160 -10.90 30.79 6.63
N GLY A 161 -11.66 30.06 7.45
CA GLY A 161 -12.94 30.51 7.99
C GLY A 161 -14.04 30.73 6.95
N LYS A 162 -13.93 30.09 5.77
CA LYS A 162 -14.89 30.25 4.67
C LYS A 162 -16.01 29.21 4.67
N VAL A 163 -16.03 28.29 5.64
CA VAL A 163 -17.05 27.25 5.87
C VAL A 163 -17.10 26.96 7.37
#